data_AF-A0A9E1ZXN3-F1
#
_entry.id   AF-A0A9E1ZXN3-F1
#
_cell.length_a   1.000
_cell.length_b   1.000
_cell.length_c   1.000
_cell.angle_alpha   90.00
_cell.angle_beta   90.00
_cell.angle_gamma   90.00
#
_symmetry.space_group_name_H-M   'P 1'
#
loop_
_entity.id
_entity.type
_entity.pdbx_description
1 polymer ?
#
loop_
_entity_poly.entity_id
_entity_poly.type
_entity_poly.pdbx_seq_one_letter_code
_entity_poly.pdbx_strand_id
1 'polypeptide(L)' 'MKILTCNSNRPMAEAISAYLNLPLTKASVRRFS' A
#
# COMPACT_ATOMS: atom_id res chain seq x y z
N MET A 1 -6.13 -11.62 4.18
CA MET A 1 -4.79 -11.01 4.01
C MET A 1 -4.94 -9.51 3.78
N LYS A 2 -4.02 -8.67 4.28
CA LYS A 2 -4.01 -7.22 4.01
C LYS A 2 -2.68 -6.81 3.40
N ILE A 3 -2.73 -6.06 2.30
CA ILE A 3 -1.55 -5.52 1.62
C ILE A 3 -1.33 -4.09 2.12
N LEU A 4 -0.13 -3.80 2.62
CA LEU A 4 0.25 -2.47 3.13
C LEU A 4 1.59 -2.06 2.54
N THR A 5 1.63 -0.83 2.03
CA THR A 5 2.82 -0.14 1.54
C THR A 5 2.73 1.27 2.11
N CYS A 6 3.75 1.68 2.87
CA CYS A 6 3.86 3.03 3.40
C CYS A 6 4.38 3.98 2.30
N ASN A 7 5.56 4.60 2.50
CA ASN A 7 6.15 5.54 1.55
C ASN A 7 7.12 4.91 0.55
N SER A 8 7.40 3.62 0.63
CA SER A 8 8.47 3.01 -0.16
C SER A 8 8.13 2.90 -1.64
N ASN A 9 7.14 2.07 -2.01
CA ASN A 9 6.88 1.77 -3.42
C ASN A 9 5.40 1.44 -3.70
N ARG A 10 4.60 2.52 -3.74
CA ARG A 10 3.14 2.46 -3.96
C ARG A 10 2.74 1.81 -5.30
N PRO A 11 3.41 2.11 -6.45
CA PRO A 11 3.07 1.50 -7.73
C PRO A 11 3.21 -0.03 -7.74
N MET A 12 4.28 -0.56 -7.14
CA MET A 12 4.51 -2.00 -7.09
C MET A 12 3.44 -2.71 -6.25
N ALA A 13 3.06 -2.12 -5.12
CA ALA A 13 2.05 -2.71 -4.27
C ALA A 13 0.64 -2.61 -4.87
N GLU A 14 0.35 -1.59 -5.68
CA GLU A 14 -0.87 -1.52 -6.49
C GLU A 14 -0.91 -2.63 -7.54
N ALA A 15 0.21 -2.93 -8.20
CA ALA A 15 0.29 -4.06 -9.14
C ALA A 15 0.04 -5.42 -8.43
N ILE A 16 0.62 -5.63 -7.24
CA ILE A 16 0.38 -6.84 -6.44
C ILE A 16 -1.07 -6.92 -5.96
N SER A 17 -1.66 -5.79 -5.54
CA SER A 17 -3.06 -5.67 -5.13
C SER A 17 -4.01 -6.01 -6.29
N ALA A 18 -3.74 -5.50 -7.48
CA ALA A 18 -4.50 -5.80 -8.69
C ALA A 18 -4.37 -7.28 -9.08
N TYR A 19 -3.17 -7.85 -9.01
CA TYR A 19 -2.93 -9.26 -9.32
C TYR A 19 -3.66 -10.22 -8.37
N LEU A 20 -3.65 -9.91 -7.06
CA LEU A 20 -4.32 -10.73 -6.05
C LEU A 20 -5.81 -10.42 -5.90
N ASN A 21 -6.33 -9.41 -6.61
CA ASN A 21 -7.69 -8.89 -6.48
C ASN A 21 -8.05 -8.54 -5.01
N LEU A 22 -7.08 -7.97 -4.29
CA LEU A 22 -7.21 -7.57 -2.88
C LEU A 22 -7.03 -6.06 -2.74
N PRO A 23 -7.81 -5.38 -1.90
CA PRO A 23 -7.70 -3.94 -1.72
C PRO A 23 -6.39 -3.56 -1.01
N LEU A 24 -5.78 -2.46 -1.47
CA LEU A 24 -4.62 -1.86 -0.82
C LEU A 24 -5.04 -1.10 0.45
N THR A 25 -4.33 -1.32 1.56
CA THR A 25 -4.62 -0.62 2.81
C THR A 25 -4.26 0.86 2.70
N LYS A 26 -5.24 1.74 2.96
CA LYS A 26 -5.01 3.18 3.04
C LYS A 26 -4.37 3.53 4.39
N ALA A 27 -3.05 3.69 4.42
CA ALA A 27 -2.32 4.21 5.57
C ALA A 27 -1.90 5.67 5.34
N SER A 28 -2.13 6.52 6.34
CA SER A 28 -1.63 7.90 6.34
C SER A 28 -0.29 7.95 7.07
N VAL A 29 0.81 8.04 6.33
CA VAL A 29 2.16 8.17 6.88
C VAL A 29 2.51 9.65 6.94
N ARG A 30 2.65 10.19 8.16
CA ARG A 30 3.03 11.60 8.38
C ARG A 30 4.17 11.65 9.38
N ARG A 31 5.17 12.49 9.12
CA ARG A 31 6.20 12.83 10.11
C ARG A 31 5.70 14.02 10.92
N PHE A 32 5.72 13.90 12.24
CA PHE A 32 5.47 15.01 13.16
C PHE A 32 6.82 15.55 13.64
N SER A 33 6.92 16.88 13.76
CA SER A 33 8.10 17.62 14.23
C SER A 33 8.09 17.76 15.75
#